data_AF-A0A529XS00-F1
#
_entry.id   AF-A0A529XS00-F1
#
_cell.length_a   1.000
_cell.length_b   1.000
_cell.length_c   1.000
_cell.angle_alpha   90.00
_cell.angle_beta   90.00
_cell.angle_gamma   90.00
#
_symmetry.space_group_name_H-M   'P 1'
#
loop_
_entity.id
_entity.type
_entity.pdbx_description
1 polymer ?
#
loop_
_entity_poly.entity_id
_entity_poly.type
_entity_poly.pdbx_seq_one_letter_code
_entity_poly.pdbx_strand_id
1 'polypeptide(L)' 'MLELRPNCECCDKDLPPEATDALICTFECTFCADCVDNV' A
#
# COMPACT_ATOMS: atom_id res chain seq x y z
N MET A 1 -1.17 9.26 -12.94
CA MET A 1 -1.89 7.97 -13.07
C MET A 1 -1.61 7.28 -11.76
N LEU A 2 -2.62 7.06 -10.91
CA LEU A 2 -2.40 6.41 -9.62
C LEU A 2 -1.99 4.97 -9.90
N GLU A 3 -0.70 4.67 -9.71
CA GLU A 3 -0.14 3.34 -9.92
C GLU A 3 0.04 2.68 -8.56
N LEU A 4 -0.58 1.52 -8.40
CA LEU A 4 -0.41 0.71 -7.19
C LEU A 4 0.98 0.08 -7.23
N ARG A 5 1.81 0.35 -6.20
CA ARG A 5 3.09 -0.35 -6.04
C ARG A 5 2.84 -1.79 -5.59
N PRO A 6 3.66 -2.75 -6.05
CA PRO A 6 3.47 -4.17 -5.73
C PRO A 6 3.80 -4.50 -4.27
N ASN A 7 4.21 -3.54 -3.45
CA ASN A 7 4.63 -3.72 -2.07
C ASN A 7 4.25 -2.52 -1.18
N CYS A 8 4.17 -2.78 0.13
CA CYS A 8 4.00 -1.76 1.16
C CYS A 8 5.33 -1.02 1.41
N GLU A 9 5.35 0.29 1.29
CA GLU A 9 6.56 1.11 1.50
C GLU A 9 7.03 1.15 2.97
N CYS A 10 6.22 0.66 3.93
CA CYS A 10 6.57 0.61 5.35
C CYS A 10 7.17 -0.73 5.79
N CYS A 11 6.57 -1.84 5.35
CA CYS A 11 6.95 -3.19 5.82
C CYS A 11 7.37 -4.15 4.69
N ASP A 12 7.43 -3.68 3.45
CA ASP A 12 7.78 -4.43 2.24
C ASP A 12 6.88 -5.66 1.96
N LYS A 13 5.69 -5.72 2.56
CA LYS A 13 4.68 -6.74 2.29
C LYS A 13 4.21 -6.65 0.82
N ASP A 14 4.16 -7.77 0.12
CA ASP A 14 3.55 -7.87 -1.22
C ASP A 14 2.07 -7.41 -1.20
N LEU A 15 1.75 -6.50 -2.11
CA LEU A 15 0.43 -5.95 -2.38
C LEU A 15 0.10 -6.12 -3.87
N PRO A 16 -0.34 -7.32 -4.29
CA PRO A 16 -0.75 -7.56 -5.68
C PRO A 16 -1.94 -6.66 -6.08
N PRO A 17 -2.24 -6.50 -7.39
CA PRO A 17 -3.35 -5.69 -7.87
C PRO A 17 -4.74 -6.07 -7.32
N GLU A 18 -4.89 -7.32 -6.85
CA GLU A 18 -6.09 -7.85 -6.20
C GLU A 18 -6.10 -7.70 -4.68
N ALA A 19 -5.04 -7.13 -4.09
CA ALA A 19 -4.94 -6.87 -2.67
C ALA A 19 -6.03 -5.88 -2.23
N THR A 20 -6.91 -6.34 -1.34
CA THR A 20 -7.99 -5.53 -0.79
C THR A 20 -7.55 -4.63 0.36
N ASP A 21 -6.33 -4.85 0.86
CA ASP A 21 -5.70 -4.11 1.95
C ASP A 21 -4.65 -3.10 1.45
N ALA A 22 -4.56 -2.86 0.14
CA ALA A 22 -3.63 -1.90 -0.44
C ALA A 22 -4.23 -0.48 -0.46
N LEU A 23 -3.54 0.48 0.16
CA LEU A 23 -3.96 1.87 0.28
C LEU A 23 -2.92 2.79 -0.36
N ILE A 24 -3.36 3.71 -1.24
CA ILE A 24 -2.49 4.67 -1.91
C ILE A 24 -2.75 6.08 -1.34
N CYS A 25 -1.70 6.79 -0.94
CA CYS A 25 -1.81 8.16 -0.44
C CYS A 25 -1.78 9.22 -1.58
N THR A 26 -2.03 10.49 -1.27
CA THR A 26 -1.99 11.60 -2.25
C THR A 26 -0.62 11.86 -2.86
N PHE A 27 0.43 11.32 -2.25
CA PHE A 27 1.81 11.39 -2.72
C PHE A 27 2.23 10.13 -3.48
N GLU A 28 1.27 9.27 -3.84
CA GLU A 28 1.50 8.05 -4.62
C GLU A 28 2.37 6.98 -3.90
N CYS A 29 2.42 7.00 -2.57
CA CYS A 29 2.96 5.91 -1.76
C CYS A 29 1.91 4.82 -1.56
N THR A 30 2.33 3.55 -1.51
CA THR A 30 1.44 2.41 -1.25
C THR A 30 1.74 1.81 0.13
N PHE A 31 0.70 1.60 0.93
CA PHE A 31 0.78 1.01 2.25
C PHE A 31 -0.26 -0.09 2.43
N CYS A 32 0.01 -1.07 3.27
CA CYS A 32 -1.00 -2.04 3.69
C CYS A 32 -1.89 -1.43 4.78
N ALA A 33 -3.12 -1.92 4.90
CA ALA A 33 -4.08 -1.50 5.92
C ALA A 33 -3.50 -1.59 7.34
N ASP A 34 -2.69 -2.62 7.62
CA ASP A 34 -2.05 -2.81 8.92
C ASP A 34 -1.06 -1.68 9.27
N CYS A 35 -0.21 -1.26 8.33
CA CYS A 35 0.71 -0.14 8.55
C CYS A 35 0.01 1.22 8.66
N VAL A 36 -1.19 1.34 8.07
CA VAL A 36 -2.01 2.56 8.20
C VAL A 36 -2.78 2.59 9.52
N ASP A 37 -3.24 1.44 10.01
CA ASP A 37 -4.01 1.32 11.26
C ASP A 37 -3.10 1.37 12.51
N ASN A 38 -1.88 0.84 12.42
CA ASN A 38 -0.90 0.77 13.52
C ASN A 38 0.13 1.91 13.53
N VAL A 39 -0.20 3.08 12.96
CA VAL A 39 0.67 4.26 12.95
C VAL A 39 0.74 4.98 14.30
#